data_AF-A0AAW6GCK2-F1
#
_entry.id   AF-A0AAW6GCK2-F1
#
_cell.length_a   1.000
_cell.length_b   1.000
_cell.length_c   1.000
_cell.angle_alpha   90.00
_cell.angle_beta   90.00
_cell.angle_gamma   90.00
#
_symmetry.space_group_name_H-M   'P 1'
#
loop_
_entity.id
_entity.type
_entity.pdbx_description
1 polymer ?
#
loop_
_entity_poly.entity_id
_entity_poly.type
_entity_poly.pdbx_seq_one_letter_code
_entity_poly.pdbx_strand_id
1 'polypeptide(L)'
;MVVFRYDVGTDYLEYTDYYYRIHSLFELTSEDFFVEPGYVLLSSLLRSIGAPFELLSFILFLIIVCNLKRAIAFFSDNIPLSVVLYVFLFFLSFHFNLIRHGVMVSFVWKGYSWWFVGKKKRAFISLVCGAMFHALSLCFLSLLFIHLRKYPIYICRCFGVFFYYICSSRLAPFSI
;
A
#
# COMPACT_ATOMS: atom_id res chain seq x y z
N MET A 1 1.35 19.52 4.78
CA MET A 1 2.25 20.00 5.85
C MET A 1 2.56 18.97 6.93
N VAL A 2 1.92 17.78 7.00
CA VAL A 2 2.25 16.73 7.99
C VAL A 2 3.38 15.78 7.52
N VAL A 3 3.66 15.74 6.21
CA VAL A 3 4.70 14.87 5.58
C VAL A 3 6.14 15.25 5.97
N PHE A 4 6.36 16.46 6.50
CA PHE A 4 7.69 16.96 6.89
C PHE A 4 7.92 16.96 8.41
N ARG A 5 7.08 16.28 9.18
CA ARG A 5 7.24 16.21 10.63
C ARG A 5 8.01 14.96 11.00
N TYR A 6 9.16 15.16 11.64
CA TYR A 6 9.97 14.12 12.27
C TYR A 6 9.13 13.33 13.29
N ASP A 7 9.29 12.01 13.29
CA ASP A 7 8.73 11.08 14.31
C ASP A 7 7.19 11.00 14.34
N VAL A 8 6.54 11.02 13.18
CA VAL A 8 5.08 10.84 13.07
C VAL A 8 4.76 9.50 12.41
N GLY A 9 4.30 8.58 13.24
CA GLY A 9 3.77 7.28 12.84
C GLY A 9 4.54 6.11 13.46
N THR A 10 3.85 5.02 13.80
CA THR A 10 4.42 3.88 14.53
C THR A 10 5.69 3.32 13.90
N ASP A 11 5.75 3.27 12.57
CA ASP A 11 6.86 2.67 11.83
C ASP A 11 7.82 3.72 11.24
N TYR A 12 7.61 5.02 11.49
CA TYR A 12 8.38 6.09 10.84
C TYR A 12 9.89 5.95 11.07
N LEU A 13 10.30 5.72 12.33
CA LEU A 13 11.70 5.54 12.69
C LEU A 13 12.29 4.30 12.03
N GLU A 14 11.54 3.20 11.97
CA GLU A 14 11.98 1.97 11.31
C GLU A 14 12.20 2.18 9.80
N TYR A 15 11.29 2.87 9.12
CA TYR A 15 11.45 3.21 7.69
C TYR A 15 12.63 4.15 7.44
N THR A 16 12.84 5.10 8.33
CA THR A 16 13.94 6.07 8.24
C THR A 16 15.28 5.40 8.48
N ASP A 17 15.40 4.61 9.54
CA ASP A 17 16.57 3.81 9.86
C ASP A 17 16.91 2.85 8.73
N TYR A 18 15.90 2.15 8.20
CA TYR A 18 16.07 1.28 7.04
C TYR A 18 16.60 2.05 5.83
N TYR A 19 16.02 3.21 5.52
CA TYR A 19 16.41 4.03 4.37
C TYR A 19 17.88 4.49 4.45
N TYR A 20 18.38 4.80 5.64
CA TYR A 20 19.78 5.22 5.81
C TYR A 20 20.77 4.05 5.87
N ARG A 21 20.31 2.84 6.22
CA ARG A 21 21.14 1.62 6.27
C ARG A 21 21.20 0.86 4.94
N ILE A 22 20.20 1.00 4.08
CA ILE A 22 20.13 0.25 2.82
C ILE A 22 21.34 0.56 1.92
N HIS A 23 21.82 -0.47 1.23
CA HIS A 23 22.85 -0.31 0.20
C HIS A 23 22.37 0.48 -1.02
N SER A 24 23.33 1.07 -1.72
CA SER A 24 23.08 1.74 -2.99
C SER A 24 22.66 0.73 -4.07
N LEU A 25 22.01 1.18 -5.15
CA LEU A 25 21.35 0.31 -6.13
C LEU A 25 22.27 -0.76 -6.74
N PHE A 26 23.55 -0.43 -6.94
CA PHE A 26 24.54 -1.33 -7.53
C PHE A 26 25.25 -2.21 -6.50
N GLU A 27 24.99 -1.99 -5.21
CA GLU A 27 25.58 -2.70 -4.07
C GLU A 27 24.52 -3.52 -3.32
N LEU A 28 23.29 -3.59 -3.84
CA LEU A 28 22.22 -4.37 -3.23
C LEU A 28 22.59 -5.84 -3.10
N THR A 29 22.34 -6.38 -1.91
CA THR A 29 22.53 -7.78 -1.56
C THR A 29 21.19 -8.46 -1.33
N SER A 30 21.18 -9.79 -1.17
CA SER A 30 19.95 -10.52 -0.81
C SER A 30 19.41 -10.11 0.57
N GLU A 31 20.27 -9.61 1.46
CA GLU A 31 19.87 -9.16 2.80
C GLU A 31 19.03 -7.89 2.74
N ASP A 32 19.16 -7.05 1.71
CA ASP A 32 18.34 -5.85 1.57
C ASP A 32 16.86 -6.18 1.23
N PHE A 33 16.57 -7.41 0.80
CA PHE A 33 15.22 -7.84 0.40
C PHE A 33 14.41 -8.52 1.52
N PHE A 34 14.75 -8.28 2.80
CA PHE A 34 13.83 -8.60 3.92
C PHE A 34 12.56 -7.74 3.92
N VAL A 35 12.56 -6.64 3.16
CA VAL A 35 11.42 -5.73 2.93
C VAL A 35 10.89 -5.90 1.50
N GLU A 36 9.68 -5.42 1.23
CA GLU A 36 9.05 -5.58 -0.07
C GLU A 36 9.82 -4.90 -1.23
N PRO A 37 10.01 -5.60 -2.37
CA PRO A 37 10.98 -5.21 -3.40
C PRO A 37 10.82 -3.81 -3.98
N GLY A 38 9.58 -3.33 -4.14
CA GLY A 38 9.29 -2.00 -4.65
C GLY A 38 9.75 -0.89 -3.72
N TYR A 39 9.68 -1.12 -2.41
CA TYR A 39 10.21 -0.20 -1.42
C TYR A 39 11.74 -0.25 -1.39
N VAL A 40 12.34 -1.45 -1.45
CA VAL A 40 13.80 -1.66 -1.51
C VAL A 40 14.40 -0.92 -2.71
N LEU A 41 13.89 -1.18 -3.91
CA LEU A 41 14.40 -0.60 -5.16
C LEU A 41 14.29 0.92 -5.17
N LEU A 42 13.17 1.48 -4.72
CA LEU A 42 12.98 2.93 -4.67
C LEU A 42 13.88 3.58 -3.62
N SER A 43 14.01 2.97 -2.44
CA SER A 43 14.88 3.46 -1.36
C SER A 43 16.33 3.46 -1.81
N SER A 44 16.79 2.35 -2.39
CA SER A 44 18.15 2.15 -2.86
C SER A 44 18.52 3.10 -4.01
N LEU A 45 17.60 3.32 -4.96
CA LEU A 45 17.76 4.29 -6.04
C LEU A 45 17.96 5.72 -5.49
N LEU A 46 17.15 6.14 -4.53
CA LEU A 46 17.26 7.45 -3.91
C LEU A 46 18.52 7.56 -3.03
N ARG A 47 18.93 6.46 -2.40
CA ARG A 47 20.17 6.39 -1.64
C ARG A 47 21.39 6.57 -2.55
N SER A 48 21.40 5.98 -3.74
CA SER A 48 22.48 6.12 -4.73
C SER A 48 22.74 7.57 -5.15
N ILE A 49 21.72 8.43 -5.14
CA ILE A 49 21.85 9.86 -5.48
C ILE A 49 22.00 10.77 -4.25
N GLY A 50 22.14 10.18 -3.05
CA GLY A 50 22.26 10.93 -1.80
C GLY A 50 21.00 11.69 -1.38
N ALA A 51 19.83 11.30 -1.88
CA ALA A 51 18.57 11.97 -1.56
C ALA A 51 18.17 11.75 -0.09
N PRO A 52 17.45 12.71 0.52
CA PRO A 52 16.95 12.57 1.88
C PRO A 52 15.68 11.71 1.94
N PHE A 53 15.36 11.13 3.11
CA PHE A 53 14.20 10.25 3.31
C PHE A 53 12.85 10.94 3.00
N GLU A 54 12.77 12.24 3.20
CA GLU A 54 11.60 13.06 2.91
C GLU A 54 11.24 13.01 1.42
N LEU A 55 12.25 12.89 0.53
CA LEU A 55 12.01 12.74 -0.89
C LEU A 55 11.38 11.38 -1.21
N LEU A 56 11.82 10.31 -0.54
CA LEU A 56 11.19 8.99 -0.65
C LEU A 56 9.72 9.07 -0.20
N SER A 57 9.46 9.65 0.97
CA SER A 57 8.11 9.81 1.50
C SER A 57 7.21 10.63 0.57
N PHE A 58 7.76 11.69 -0.03
CA PHE A 58 7.05 12.50 -1.01
C PHE A 58 6.71 11.72 -2.29
N ILE A 59 7.65 10.93 -2.82
CA ILE A 59 7.40 10.09 -4.00
C ILE A 59 6.33 9.03 -3.71
N LEU A 60 6.40 8.36 -2.56
CA LEU A 60 5.38 7.38 -2.15
C LEU A 60 4.00 8.04 -2.02
N PHE A 61 3.94 9.24 -1.43
CA PHE A 61 2.72 10.04 -1.38
C PHE A 61 2.17 10.37 -2.78
N LEU A 62 3.01 10.79 -3.71
CA LEU A 62 2.60 11.06 -5.10
C LEU A 62 2.03 9.81 -5.77
N ILE A 63 2.63 8.64 -5.57
CA ILE A 63 2.13 7.36 -6.09
C ILE A 63 0.71 7.11 -5.55
N ILE A 64 0.49 7.28 -4.25
CA ILE A 64 -0.81 7.10 -3.60
C ILE A 64 -1.86 8.02 -4.22
N VAL A 65 -1.58 9.34 -4.28
CA VAL A 65 -2.52 10.34 -4.81
C VAL A 65 -2.84 10.07 -6.28
N CYS A 66 -1.85 9.74 -7.10
CA CYS A 66 -2.04 9.46 -8.52
C CYS A 66 -2.92 8.23 -8.74
N ASN A 67 -2.75 7.20 -7.92
CA ASN A 67 -3.57 5.99 -8.00
C ASN A 67 -5.01 6.23 -7.51
N LEU A 68 -5.17 6.98 -6.42
CA LEU A 68 -6.47 7.29 -5.84
C LEU A 68 -7.31 8.24 -6.65
N LYS A 69 -6.70 9.21 -7.36
CA LYS A 69 -7.41 10.10 -8.28
C LYS A 69 -8.34 9.32 -9.21
N ARG A 70 -7.83 8.21 -9.76
CA ARG A 70 -8.61 7.34 -10.64
C ARG A 70 -9.72 6.60 -9.88
N ALA A 71 -9.39 6.03 -8.73
CA ALA A 71 -10.35 5.26 -7.95
C ALA A 71 -11.53 6.13 -7.49
N ILE A 72 -11.25 7.32 -6.96
CA ILE A 72 -12.26 8.29 -6.53
C ILE A 72 -13.14 8.71 -7.72
N ALA A 73 -12.53 9.06 -8.85
CA ALA A 73 -13.28 9.44 -10.05
C ALA A 73 -14.15 8.31 -10.63
N PHE A 74 -13.88 7.06 -10.27
CA PHE A 74 -14.66 5.91 -10.72
C PHE A 74 -15.77 5.50 -9.73
N PHE A 75 -15.48 5.54 -8.42
CA PHE A 75 -16.39 5.04 -7.38
C PHE A 75 -17.24 6.12 -6.71
N SER A 76 -16.92 7.40 -6.92
CA SER A 76 -17.61 8.50 -6.24
C SER A 76 -18.27 9.46 -7.22
N ASP A 77 -19.54 9.73 -6.98
CA ASP A 77 -20.29 10.79 -7.65
C ASP A 77 -19.96 12.18 -7.08
N ASN A 78 -19.43 12.24 -5.84
CA ASN A 78 -19.06 13.49 -5.16
C ASN A 78 -17.57 13.47 -4.78
N ILE A 79 -16.75 13.89 -5.74
CA ILE A 79 -15.28 13.90 -5.61
C ILE A 79 -14.81 14.73 -4.41
N PRO A 80 -15.26 15.99 -4.18
CA PRO A 80 -14.83 16.79 -3.05
C PRO A 80 -15.06 16.09 -1.70
N LEU A 81 -16.26 15.53 -1.51
CA LEU A 81 -16.59 14.82 -0.28
C LEU A 81 -15.71 13.57 -0.09
N SER A 82 -15.49 12.80 -1.15
CA SER A 82 -14.62 11.61 -1.06
C SER A 82 -13.17 11.95 -0.77
N VAL A 83 -12.65 13.05 -1.29
CA VAL A 83 -11.30 13.52 -0.96
C VAL A 83 -11.23 13.91 0.52
N VAL A 84 -12.21 14.67 1.02
CA VAL A 84 -12.30 15.04 2.43
C VAL A 84 -12.34 13.79 3.32
N LEU A 85 -13.25 12.86 3.05
CA LEU A 85 -13.36 11.61 3.82
C LEU A 85 -12.09 10.78 3.76
N TYR A 86 -11.44 10.68 2.60
CA TYR A 86 -10.18 9.95 2.48
C TYR A 86 -9.07 10.60 3.33
N VAL A 87 -8.95 11.92 3.32
CA VAL A 87 -7.95 12.63 4.12
C VAL A 87 -8.19 12.39 5.61
N PHE A 88 -9.41 12.60 6.09
CA PHE A 88 -9.71 12.53 7.52
C PHE A 88 -9.73 11.09 8.07
N LEU A 89 -10.21 10.11 7.30
CA LEU A 89 -10.36 8.74 7.78
C LEU A 89 -9.13 7.86 7.53
N PHE A 90 -8.49 8.02 6.36
CA PHE A 90 -7.48 7.07 5.90
C PHE A 90 -6.08 7.68 5.79
N PHE A 91 -5.96 8.92 5.33
CA PHE A 91 -4.65 9.54 5.17
C PHE A 91 -3.98 9.76 6.52
N LEU A 92 -4.66 10.43 7.44
CA LEU A 92 -4.12 10.74 8.78
C LEU A 92 -3.84 9.49 9.63
N SER A 93 -4.66 8.44 9.49
CA SER A 93 -4.57 7.24 10.34
C SER A 93 -3.63 6.16 9.82
N PHE A 94 -3.55 5.96 8.50
CA PHE A 94 -2.87 4.79 7.92
C PHE A 94 -1.63 5.12 7.09
N HIS A 95 -1.61 6.25 6.38
CA HIS A 95 -0.50 6.56 5.48
C HIS A 95 0.74 7.06 6.22
N PHE A 96 0.59 7.47 7.48
CA PHE A 96 1.71 7.83 8.37
C PHE A 96 2.22 6.63 9.18
N ASN A 97 1.36 5.66 9.50
CA ASN A 97 1.72 4.50 10.31
C ASN A 97 2.23 3.31 9.48
N LEU A 98 1.70 3.10 8.27
CA LEU A 98 1.97 1.91 7.45
C LEU A 98 2.19 2.30 5.99
N ILE A 99 3.28 3.02 5.72
CA ILE A 99 3.57 3.63 4.40
C ILE A 99 3.48 2.59 3.26
N ARG A 100 4.08 1.40 3.44
CA ARG A 100 4.06 0.31 2.46
C ARG A 100 2.64 -0.20 2.16
N HIS A 101 1.81 -0.36 3.19
CA HIS A 101 0.40 -0.76 3.03
C HIS A 101 -0.42 0.31 2.31
N GLY A 102 -0.25 1.59 2.64
CA GLY A 102 -0.97 2.69 1.99
C GLY A 102 -0.72 2.73 0.49
N VAL A 103 0.54 2.59 0.08
CA VAL A 103 0.93 2.51 -1.33
C VAL A 103 0.28 1.29 -2.00
N MET A 104 0.36 0.11 -1.39
CA MET A 104 -0.28 -1.10 -1.91
C MET A 104 -1.80 -0.93 -2.09
N VAL A 105 -2.50 -0.41 -1.09
CA VAL A 105 -3.96 -0.21 -1.13
C VAL A 105 -4.36 0.75 -2.25
N SER A 106 -3.57 1.80 -2.50
CA SER A 106 -3.81 2.70 -3.63
C SER A 106 -3.80 1.97 -4.99
N PHE A 107 -2.87 1.02 -5.17
CA PHE A 107 -2.78 0.18 -6.36
C PHE A 107 -3.93 -0.82 -6.45
N VAL A 108 -4.40 -1.37 -5.33
CA VAL A 108 -5.59 -2.24 -5.29
C VAL A 108 -6.82 -1.49 -5.78
N TRP A 109 -7.11 -0.31 -5.24
CA TRP A 109 -8.26 0.49 -5.65
C TRP A 109 -8.21 0.89 -7.12
N LYS A 110 -7.03 1.28 -7.62
CA LYS A 110 -6.81 1.53 -9.04
C LYS A 110 -7.05 0.26 -9.87
N GLY A 111 -6.60 -0.89 -9.40
CA GLY A 111 -6.83 -2.19 -10.05
C GLY A 111 -8.31 -2.50 -10.19
N TYR A 112 -9.08 -2.32 -9.13
CA TYR A 112 -10.53 -2.52 -9.11
C TYR A 112 -11.23 -1.58 -10.11
N SER A 113 -10.86 -0.29 -10.14
CA SER A 113 -11.43 0.66 -11.10
C SER A 113 -11.21 0.23 -12.56
N TRP A 114 -10.10 -0.45 -12.88
CA TRP A 114 -9.85 -0.97 -14.23
C TRP A 114 -10.60 -2.27 -14.50
N TRP A 115 -10.75 -3.12 -13.48
CA TRP A 115 -11.46 -4.38 -13.59
C TRP A 115 -12.93 -4.17 -13.95
N PHE A 116 -13.60 -3.24 -13.28
CA PHE A 116 -15.01 -2.91 -13.53
C PHE A 116 -15.27 -2.32 -14.91
N VAL A 117 -14.28 -1.65 -15.51
CA VAL A 117 -14.35 -1.14 -16.90
C VAL A 117 -13.92 -2.22 -17.92
N GLY A 118 -13.81 -3.49 -17.49
CA GLY A 118 -13.43 -4.62 -18.34
C GLY A 118 -11.95 -4.66 -18.75
N LYS A 119 -11.11 -3.73 -18.28
CA LYS A 119 -9.68 -3.65 -18.63
C LYS A 119 -8.83 -4.54 -17.72
N LYS A 120 -9.09 -5.85 -17.74
CA LYS A 120 -8.49 -6.86 -16.84
C LYS A 120 -6.95 -6.85 -16.83
N LYS A 121 -6.30 -6.67 -17.99
CA LYS A 121 -4.82 -6.57 -18.05
C LYS A 121 -4.29 -5.40 -17.22
N ARG A 122 -4.94 -4.23 -17.26
CA ARG A 122 -4.54 -3.05 -16.49
C ARG A 122 -4.79 -3.24 -15.00
N ALA A 123 -5.88 -3.92 -14.65
CA ALA A 123 -6.18 -4.30 -13.27
C ALA A 123 -5.10 -5.22 -12.70
N PHE A 124 -4.73 -6.27 -13.44
CA PHE A 124 -3.69 -7.22 -13.05
C PHE A 124 -2.33 -6.53 -12.87
N ILE A 125 -1.90 -5.71 -13.83
CA ILE A 125 -0.65 -4.93 -13.71
C ILE A 125 -0.68 -4.06 -12.45
N SER A 126 -1.80 -3.39 -12.18
CA SER A 126 -1.94 -2.57 -10.97
C SER A 126 -1.74 -3.38 -9.69
N LEU A 127 -2.33 -4.59 -9.60
CA LEU A 127 -2.19 -5.46 -8.44
C LEU A 127 -0.76 -6.00 -8.29
N VAL A 128 -0.09 -6.35 -9.40
CA VAL A 128 1.32 -6.76 -9.37
C VAL A 128 2.21 -5.62 -8.90
N CYS A 129 1.99 -4.38 -9.39
CA CYS A 129 2.70 -3.21 -8.87
C CYS A 129 2.43 -2.99 -7.37
N GLY A 130 1.18 -3.17 -6.92
CA GLY A 130 0.86 -3.12 -5.48
C GLY A 130 1.58 -4.20 -4.67
N ALA A 131 1.77 -5.39 -5.25
CA ALA A 131 2.47 -6.50 -4.61
C ALA A 131 3.95 -6.22 -4.36
N MET A 132 4.55 -5.34 -5.17
CA MET A 132 5.91 -4.85 -4.94
C MET A 132 6.03 -4.03 -3.64
N PHE A 133 4.94 -3.45 -3.14
CA PHE A 133 4.94 -2.69 -1.87
C PHE A 133 4.36 -3.49 -0.71
N HIS A 134 3.41 -4.42 -0.97
CA HIS A 134 2.98 -5.41 0.01
C HIS A 134 2.32 -6.60 -0.68
N ALA A 135 2.78 -7.82 -0.37
CA ALA A 135 2.28 -9.07 -0.97
C ALA A 135 0.76 -9.30 -0.86
N LEU A 136 0.09 -8.71 0.14
CA LEU A 136 -1.36 -8.77 0.32
C LEU A 136 -2.15 -8.28 -0.90
N SER A 137 -1.55 -7.43 -1.74
CA SER A 137 -2.13 -7.02 -3.03
C SER A 137 -2.59 -8.21 -3.87
N LEU A 138 -1.84 -9.31 -3.87
CA LEU A 138 -2.17 -10.51 -4.66
C LEU A 138 -3.40 -11.25 -4.12
N CYS A 139 -3.68 -11.18 -2.82
CA CYS A 139 -4.90 -11.77 -2.25
C CYS A 139 -6.16 -11.11 -2.82
N PHE A 140 -6.09 -9.83 -3.20
CA PHE A 140 -7.20 -9.12 -3.83
C PHE A 140 -7.46 -9.57 -5.27
N LEU A 141 -6.53 -10.27 -5.93
CA LEU A 141 -6.77 -10.90 -7.23
C LEU A 141 -7.84 -11.98 -7.12
N SER A 142 -7.79 -12.82 -6.07
CA SER A 142 -8.78 -13.86 -5.81
C SER A 142 -10.18 -13.26 -5.59
N LEU A 143 -10.25 -12.13 -4.88
CA LEU A 143 -11.51 -11.42 -4.62
C LEU A 143 -12.17 -10.87 -5.90
N LEU A 144 -11.39 -10.49 -6.92
CA LEU A 144 -11.93 -10.01 -8.20
C LEU A 144 -12.70 -11.09 -8.97
N PHE A 145 -12.31 -12.36 -8.84
CA PHE A 145 -13.04 -13.49 -9.42
C PHE A 145 -14.26 -13.87 -8.59
N ILE A 146 -14.24 -13.62 -7.28
CA ILE A 146 -15.37 -13.89 -6.39
C ILE A 146 -16.55 -12.96 -6.73
N HIS A 147 -16.29 -11.69 -7.05
CA HIS A 147 -17.34 -10.73 -7.40
C HIS A 147 -18.15 -11.12 -8.66
N LEU A 148 -17.62 -11.96 -9.54
CA LEU A 148 -18.27 -12.36 -10.80
C LEU A 148 -19.30 -13.49 -10.65
N ARG A 149 -19.44 -14.09 -9.46
CA ARG A 149 -20.48 -15.09 -9.17
C ARG A 149 -21.28 -14.64 -7.96
N LYS A 150 -22.60 -14.85 -7.96
CA LYS A 150 -23.43 -14.71 -6.77
C LYS A 150 -23.02 -15.79 -5.76
N TYR A 151 -22.03 -15.49 -4.92
CA TYR A 151 -21.68 -16.38 -3.83
C TYR A 151 -22.63 -16.15 -2.66
N PRO A 152 -23.08 -17.23 -2.01
CA PRO A 152 -23.90 -17.12 -0.81
C PRO A 152 -23.10 -16.51 0.35
N ILE A 153 -23.80 -15.70 1.15
CA ILE A 153 -23.22 -14.77 2.13
C ILE A 153 -22.30 -15.42 3.19
N TYR A 154 -22.40 -16.74 3.38
CA TYR A 154 -21.56 -17.50 4.31
C TYR A 154 -20.10 -17.57 3.84
N ILE A 155 -19.81 -17.57 2.53
CA ILE A 155 -18.43 -17.60 2.02
C ILE A 155 -17.73 -16.27 2.30
N CYS A 156 -18.44 -15.15 2.13
CA CYS A 156 -17.94 -13.82 2.48
C CYS A 156 -17.71 -13.69 4.00
N ARG A 157 -18.59 -14.28 4.83
CA ARG A 157 -18.40 -14.33 6.29
C ARG A 157 -17.20 -15.19 6.68
N CYS A 158 -16.99 -16.35 6.06
CA CYS A 158 -15.81 -17.18 6.33
C CYS A 158 -14.51 -16.47 5.94
N PHE A 159 -14.48 -15.77 4.81
CA PHE A 159 -13.33 -14.94 4.43
C PHE A 159 -13.09 -13.80 5.41
N GLY A 160 -14.16 -13.11 5.86
CA GLY A 160 -14.06 -12.05 6.85
C GLY A 160 -13.54 -12.55 8.21
N VAL A 161 -14.02 -13.71 8.67
CA VAL A 161 -13.55 -14.36 9.90
C VAL A 161 -12.10 -14.83 9.76
N PHE A 162 -11.72 -15.43 8.63
CA PHE A 162 -10.34 -15.83 8.35
C PHE A 162 -9.38 -14.63 8.35
N PHE A 163 -9.78 -13.52 7.72
CA PHE A 163 -9.01 -12.28 7.71
C PHE A 163 -8.90 -11.65 9.11
N TYR A 164 -10.00 -11.68 9.88
CA TYR A 164 -10.02 -11.25 11.28
C TYR A 164 -9.04 -12.07 12.14
N TYR A 165 -9.01 -13.40 11.97
CA TYR A 165 -8.07 -14.26 12.69
C TYR A 165 -6.62 -13.96 12.34
N ILE A 166 -6.29 -13.81 11.06
CA ILE A 166 -4.93 -13.45 10.60
C ILE A 166 -4.49 -12.07 11.12
N CYS A 167 -5.39 -11.09 11.14
CA CYS A 167 -5.11 -9.77 11.72
C CYS A 167 -4.96 -9.84 13.25
N SER A 168 -5.78 -10.63 13.94
CA SER A 168 -5.72 -10.78 15.39
C SER A 168 -4.47 -11.54 15.86
N SER A 169 -3.98 -12.50 15.07
CA SER A 169 -2.79 -13.28 15.42
C SER A 169 -1.47 -12.50 15.29
N ARG A 170 -1.48 -11.34 14.61
CA ARG A 170 -0.34 -10.41 14.60
C ARG A 170 -0.37 -9.36 15.73
N LEU A 171 -1.45 -9.34 16.52
CA LEU A 171 -1.61 -8.46 17.68
C LEU A 171 -1.32 -9.17 19.02
N ALA A 172 -0.85 -10.42 19.01
CA ALA A 172 -0.30 -11.06 20.19
C ALA A 172 1.10 -10.45 20.44
N PRO A 173 1.28 -9.63 21.49
CA PRO A 173 2.56 -9.01 21.76
C PRO A 173 3.60 -10.08 22.11
N PHE A 174 4.82 -9.85 21.64
CA PHE A 174 6.03 -10.39 22.25
C PHE A 174 5.88 -10.36 23.77
N SER A 175 5.73 -11.54 24.35
CA SER A 175 5.89 -11.81 25.76
C SER A 175 6.89 -12.95 25.85
N ILE A 176 8.16 -12.57 25.96
CA ILE A 176 9.24 -13.11 26.79
C ILE A 176 10.36 -12.07 26.74
#